data_AF-A0A9D4YC08-F1
#
_entry.id   AF-A0A9D4YC08-F1
#
_cell.length_a   1.000
_cell.length_b   1.000
_cell.length_c   1.000
_cell.angle_alpha   90.00
_cell.angle_beta   90.00
_cell.angle_gamma   90.00
#
_symmetry.space_group_name_H-M   'P 1'
#
loop_
_entity.id
_entity.type
_entity.pdbx_description
1 polymer ?
#
loop_
_entity_poly.entity_id
_entity_poly.type
_entity_poly.pdbx_seq_one_letter_code
_entity_poly.pdbx_strand_id
1 'polypeptide(L)'
;MLLDFGVENPSLFQRIKEAWKNINRKGKAKLGKENGITKEPYFQWVKERMQIIKMPFVIRTPIPLPEPKLTHVPIEEMEELKTTMAKLEKENEELQIKLQQTINEKNNMKWDLERKEAQLQAHVEKFNKEEHKRKKIKVGLEQADHCLDTLKDQLRQAQKECQDNEPEVDQERRLKKIATEASRVSPMVWEEKCREVRDARESASYWKNQLESLRQDNSIWLKERDYVIEDYESFKKTIDFLQGDRDKFRAKLDGLVGFCNWAAKEFPWRLRDAVEELKEDSTPPAIINFVLLCKGLLKRFNEELEELQARKPAV
;
A
#
# COMPACT_ATOMS: atom_id res chain seq x y z
N MET A 1 -47.48 32.01 18.82
CA MET A 1 -46.54 31.67 19.92
C MET A 1 -46.95 30.32 20.47
N LEU A 2 -46.13 29.28 20.30
CA LEU A 2 -46.12 28.04 21.10
C LEU A 2 -45.04 27.11 20.48
N LEU A 3 -43.77 27.49 20.60
CA LEU A 3 -42.63 26.60 20.37
C LEU A 3 -41.48 27.15 21.22
N ASP A 4 -41.54 26.90 22.53
CA ASP A 4 -40.42 27.17 23.44
C ASP A 4 -40.40 26.20 24.63
N PHE A 5 -40.73 24.93 24.38
CA PHE A 5 -40.43 23.86 25.33
C PHE A 5 -39.83 22.67 24.60
N GLY A 6 -38.68 22.23 25.11
CA GLY A 6 -37.86 21.13 24.61
C GLY A 6 -38.69 19.90 24.26
N VAL A 7 -38.42 19.38 23.07
CA VAL A 7 -39.11 18.21 22.52
C VAL A 7 -38.52 16.96 23.15
N GLU A 8 -39.17 16.42 24.18
CA GLU A 8 -38.85 15.08 24.70
C GLU A 8 -39.66 13.96 24.05
N ASN A 9 -40.62 14.25 23.15
CA ASN A 9 -41.22 13.18 22.33
C ASN A 9 -41.97 13.69 21.09
N PRO A 10 -41.39 13.57 19.88
CA PRO A 10 -42.06 13.91 18.63
C PRO A 10 -43.38 13.12 18.42
N SER A 11 -43.44 11.90 18.95
CA SER A 11 -44.60 11.01 18.86
C SER A 11 -45.84 11.55 19.61
N LEU A 12 -45.62 12.24 20.74
CA LEU A 12 -46.69 12.77 21.60
C LEU A 12 -47.29 14.04 20.99
N PHE A 13 -46.46 14.88 20.36
CA PHE A 13 -46.90 16.06 19.61
C PHE A 13 -47.74 15.67 18.39
N GLN A 14 -47.36 14.60 17.68
CA GLN A 14 -48.14 14.06 16.57
C GLN A 14 -49.53 13.59 17.04
N ARG A 15 -49.62 12.87 18.16
CA ARG A 15 -50.89 12.41 18.77
C ARG A 15 -51.79 13.57 19.21
N ILE A 16 -51.23 14.63 19.79
CA ILE A 16 -52.00 15.84 20.16
C ILE A 16 -52.55 16.53 18.90
N LYS A 17 -51.74 16.65 17.84
CA LYS A 17 -52.14 17.27 16.57
C LYS A 17 -53.25 16.48 15.87
N GLU A 18 -53.21 15.16 15.94
CA GLU A 18 -54.28 14.28 15.43
C GLU A 18 -55.55 14.32 16.28
N ALA A 19 -55.42 14.33 17.61
CA ALA A 19 -56.56 14.47 18.53
C ALA A 19 -57.31 15.80 18.29
N TRP A 20 -56.59 16.91 18.09
CA TRP A 20 -57.19 18.20 17.75
C TRP A 20 -57.87 18.18 16.37
N LYS A 21 -57.25 17.56 15.35
CA LYS A 21 -57.90 17.38 14.05
C LYS A 21 -59.22 16.61 14.15
N ASN A 22 -59.30 15.60 15.02
CA ASN A 22 -60.51 14.81 15.23
C ASN A 22 -61.61 15.55 16.00
N ILE A 23 -61.26 16.44 16.94
CA ILE A 23 -62.23 17.30 17.65
C ILE A 23 -62.83 18.32 16.67
N ASN A 24 -62.02 18.98 15.84
CA ASN A 24 -62.50 19.94 14.84
C ASN A 24 -63.37 19.29 13.74
N ARG A 25 -63.08 18.02 13.38
CA ARG A 25 -63.94 17.26 12.44
C ARG A 25 -65.27 16.85 13.05
N LYS A 26 -65.30 16.49 14.35
CA LYS A 26 -66.54 16.13 15.05
C LYS A 26 -67.43 17.35 15.33
N GLY A 27 -66.86 18.54 15.51
CA GLY A 27 -67.61 19.79 15.67
C GLY A 27 -68.35 20.21 14.39
N LYS A 28 -67.67 20.19 13.23
CA LYS A 28 -68.25 20.66 11.95
C LYS A 28 -69.32 19.75 11.35
N ALA A 29 -69.32 18.46 11.70
CA ALA A 29 -70.29 17.48 11.19
C ALA A 29 -71.50 17.28 12.12
N LYS A 30 -71.41 17.66 13.41
CA LYS A 30 -72.51 17.54 14.39
C LYS A 30 -73.18 18.86 14.76
N LEU A 31 -72.53 20.00 14.51
CA LEU A 31 -73.11 21.33 14.67
C LEU A 31 -73.19 21.97 13.28
N GLY A 32 -74.35 21.81 12.65
CA GLY A 32 -74.62 22.32 11.30
C GLY A 32 -74.50 23.84 11.19
N LYS A 33 -74.56 24.32 9.94
CA LYS A 33 -74.56 25.74 9.56
C LYS A 33 -75.49 26.56 10.46
N GLU A 34 -74.96 27.61 11.08
CA GLU A 34 -75.74 28.70 11.67
C GLU A 34 -76.49 29.44 10.58
N ASN A 35 -77.62 28.88 10.16
CA ASN A 35 -78.72 29.67 9.62
C ASN A 35 -79.66 29.88 10.80
N GLY A 36 -79.63 31.07 11.39
CA GLY A 36 -80.65 31.55 12.31
C GLY A 36 -81.99 31.63 11.59
N ILE A 37 -82.66 30.49 11.47
CA ILE A 37 -84.06 30.39 11.10
C ILE A 37 -84.84 30.65 12.39
N THR A 38 -85.74 31.61 12.24
CA THR A 38 -86.75 32.11 13.16
C THR A 38 -87.31 31.09 14.14
N LYS A 39 -87.60 31.58 15.35
CA LYS A 39 -88.36 30.89 16.42
C LYS A 39 -89.82 30.65 15.98
N GLU A 40 -90.05 29.81 14.97
CA GLU A 40 -91.36 29.28 14.62
C GLU A 40 -91.98 28.32 15.69
N PRO A 41 -91.24 27.63 16.59
CA PRO A 41 -91.88 26.71 17.55
C PRO A 41 -92.65 27.38 18.70
N TYR A 42 -92.20 28.54 19.19
CA TYR A 42 -92.88 29.21 20.31
C TYR A 42 -94.19 29.87 19.88
N PHE A 43 -94.22 30.48 18.68
CA PHE A 43 -95.42 31.12 18.17
C PHE A 43 -96.50 30.08 17.84
N GLN A 44 -96.12 28.91 17.34
CA GLN A 44 -97.02 27.79 17.11
C GLN A 44 -97.58 27.23 18.42
N TRP A 45 -96.75 27.07 19.45
CA TRP A 45 -97.18 26.64 20.79
C TRP A 45 -98.16 27.63 21.44
N VAL A 46 -97.95 28.95 21.28
CA VAL A 46 -98.88 29.98 21.77
C VAL A 46 -100.21 29.92 21.00
N LYS A 47 -100.19 29.75 19.66
CA LYS A 47 -101.42 29.61 18.85
C LYS A 47 -102.22 28.37 19.21
N GLU A 48 -101.56 27.23 19.38
CA GLU A 48 -102.20 25.97 19.79
C GLU A 48 -102.80 26.08 21.19
N ARG A 49 -102.08 26.68 22.16
CA ARG A 49 -102.66 26.96 23.49
C ARG A 49 -103.77 27.98 23.45
N MET A 50 -103.75 28.98 22.57
CA MET A 50 -104.84 29.95 22.44
C MET A 50 -106.12 29.31 21.87
N GLN A 51 -106.01 28.26 21.04
CA GLN A 51 -107.17 27.49 20.58
C GLN A 51 -107.66 26.45 21.61
N ILE A 52 -106.75 25.81 22.34
CA ILE A 52 -107.09 24.82 23.39
C ILE A 52 -107.68 25.52 24.61
N ILE A 53 -107.05 26.60 25.06
CA ILE A 53 -107.54 27.48 26.11
C ILE A 53 -108.45 28.48 25.42
N LYS A 54 -109.71 28.08 25.18
CA LYS A 54 -110.83 28.96 24.78
C LYS A 54 -111.02 30.04 25.85
N MET A 55 -110.08 30.98 25.94
CA MET A 55 -110.09 32.10 26.87
C MET A 55 -111.25 33.00 26.46
N PRO A 56 -112.28 33.14 27.31
CA PRO A 56 -113.29 34.14 27.11
C PRO A 56 -112.66 35.47 27.53
N PHE A 57 -111.90 36.08 26.63
CA PHE A 57 -111.64 37.51 26.73
C PHE A 57 -112.97 38.21 26.44
N VAL A 58 -113.78 38.30 27.48
CA VAL A 58 -114.86 39.26 27.58
C VAL A 58 -114.19 40.61 27.36
N ILE A 59 -114.35 41.15 26.15
CA ILE A 59 -114.13 42.57 25.88
C ILE A 59 -115.15 43.27 26.77
N ARG A 60 -114.73 43.55 28.02
CA ARG A 60 -115.47 44.44 28.89
C ARG A 60 -115.45 45.78 28.16
N THR A 61 -116.62 46.22 27.74
CA THR A 61 -116.91 47.61 27.41
C THR A 61 -116.21 48.49 28.44
N PRO A 62 -115.50 49.56 28.02
CA PRO A 62 -114.71 50.38 28.93
C PRO A 62 -115.58 50.80 30.10
N ILE A 63 -115.24 50.31 31.30
CA ILE A 63 -115.77 50.88 32.53
C ILE A 63 -115.29 52.33 32.48
N PRO A 64 -116.19 53.33 32.54
CA PRO A 64 -115.79 54.73 32.66
C PRO A 64 -114.90 54.80 33.89
N LEU A 65 -113.60 54.98 33.67
CA LEU A 65 -112.68 55.35 34.73
C LEU A 65 -113.24 56.66 35.30
N PRO A 66 -113.51 56.72 36.61
CA PRO A 66 -113.92 57.98 37.24
C PRO A 66 -112.89 59.03 36.86
N GLU A 67 -113.35 60.20 36.41
CA GLU A 67 -112.48 61.36 36.20
C GLU A 67 -111.51 61.45 37.39
N PRO A 68 -110.19 61.55 37.16
CA PRO A 68 -109.26 61.68 38.25
C PRO A 68 -109.68 62.92 39.03
N LYS A 69 -110.16 62.71 40.26
CA LYS A 69 -110.38 63.80 41.21
C LYS A 69 -109.06 64.56 41.25
N LEU A 70 -109.09 65.79 40.76
CA LEU A 70 -108.04 66.80 40.92
C LEU A 70 -107.79 66.94 42.42
N THR A 71 -106.95 66.06 42.93
CA THR A 71 -106.28 66.24 44.20
C THR A 71 -105.35 67.37 43.89
N HIS A 72 -105.70 68.54 44.40
CA HIS A 72 -104.90 69.75 44.29
C HIS A 72 -103.54 69.41 44.88
N VAL A 73 -102.58 69.06 44.01
CA VAL A 73 -101.18 68.99 44.39
C VAL A 73 -100.85 70.39 44.90
N PRO A 74 -100.36 70.55 46.15
CA PRO A 74 -99.92 71.84 46.64
C PRO A 74 -98.96 72.45 45.62
N ILE A 75 -99.15 73.73 45.29
CA ILE A 75 -98.36 74.41 44.24
C ILE A 75 -96.85 74.29 44.53
N GLU A 76 -96.44 74.23 45.80
CA GLU A 76 -95.05 73.98 46.23
C GLU A 76 -94.52 72.60 45.80
N GLU A 77 -95.25 71.51 46.05
CA GLU A 77 -94.84 70.17 45.63
C GLU A 77 -94.78 70.03 44.10
N MET A 78 -95.65 70.75 43.38
CA MET A 78 -95.64 70.78 41.92
C MET A 78 -94.43 71.53 41.35
N GLU A 79 -93.98 72.60 41.99
CA GLU A 79 -92.76 73.33 41.59
C GLU A 79 -91.48 72.57 41.99
N GLU A 80 -91.46 71.88 43.15
CA GLU A 80 -90.38 70.94 43.51
C GLU A 80 -90.29 69.76 42.52
N LEU A 81 -91.43 69.23 42.08
CA LEU A 81 -91.48 68.17 41.08
C LEU A 81 -91.00 68.68 39.70
N LYS A 82 -91.36 69.90 39.29
CA LYS A 82 -90.86 70.50 38.04
C LYS A 82 -89.36 70.76 38.08
N THR A 83 -88.82 71.26 39.20
CA THR A 83 -87.39 71.52 39.33
C THR A 83 -86.58 70.23 39.36
N THR A 84 -87.07 69.18 40.02
CA THR A 84 -86.46 67.83 39.97
C THR A 84 -86.55 67.21 38.58
N MET A 85 -87.67 67.39 37.87
CA MET A 85 -87.84 66.91 36.50
C MET A 85 -86.86 67.62 35.55
N ALA A 86 -86.73 68.94 35.62
CA ALA A 86 -85.75 69.71 34.84
C ALA A 86 -84.29 69.31 35.16
N LYS A 87 -83.99 69.01 36.44
CA LYS A 87 -82.66 68.51 36.85
C LYS A 87 -82.37 67.13 36.27
N LEU A 88 -83.33 66.21 36.35
CA LEU A 88 -83.19 64.86 35.81
C LEU A 88 -83.12 64.87 34.27
N GLU A 89 -83.85 65.76 33.61
CA GLU A 89 -83.75 65.97 32.16
C GLU A 89 -82.33 66.41 31.78
N LYS A 90 -81.78 67.41 32.48
CA LYS A 90 -80.40 67.86 32.27
C LYS A 90 -79.37 66.77 32.54
N GLU A 91 -79.51 66.02 33.64
CA GLU A 91 -78.62 64.89 33.95
C GLU A 91 -78.72 63.78 32.90
N ASN A 92 -79.92 63.51 32.37
CA ASN A 92 -80.14 62.54 31.29
C ASN A 92 -79.48 63.00 29.99
N GLU A 93 -79.60 64.29 29.63
CA GLU A 93 -78.89 64.87 28.49
C GLU A 93 -77.36 64.77 28.65
N GLU A 94 -76.83 65.13 29.83
CA GLU A 94 -75.40 65.01 30.13
C GLU A 94 -74.90 63.55 30.06
N LEU A 95 -75.69 62.60 30.57
CA LEU A 95 -75.37 61.17 30.50
C LEU A 95 -75.44 60.64 29.07
N GLN A 96 -76.41 61.08 28.26
CA GLN A 96 -76.48 60.73 26.84
C GLN A 96 -75.25 61.25 26.07
N ILE A 97 -74.81 62.48 26.36
CA ILE A 97 -73.59 63.05 25.77
C ILE A 97 -72.36 62.23 26.17
N LYS A 98 -72.19 61.90 27.46
CA LYS A 98 -71.07 61.07 27.95
C LYS A 98 -71.08 59.67 27.35
N LEU A 99 -72.26 59.05 27.24
CA LEU A 99 -72.41 57.74 26.61
C LEU A 99 -71.99 57.80 25.14
N GLN A 100 -72.44 58.82 24.41
CA GLN A 100 -72.07 59.02 23.01
C GLN A 100 -70.57 59.26 22.84
N GLN A 101 -69.95 60.07 23.72
CA GLN A 101 -68.50 60.27 23.76
C GLN A 101 -67.76 58.96 24.00
N THR A 102 -68.17 58.16 24.99
CA THR A 102 -67.54 56.87 25.31
C THR A 102 -67.68 55.87 24.16
N ILE A 103 -68.83 55.85 23.47
CA ILE A 103 -69.04 55.02 22.27
C ILE A 103 -68.10 55.44 21.15
N ASN A 104 -67.95 56.76 20.92
CA ASN A 104 -67.03 57.28 19.91
C ASN A 104 -65.57 56.93 20.24
N GLU A 105 -65.14 57.08 21.50
CA GLU A 105 -63.80 56.69 21.97
C GLU A 105 -63.55 55.18 21.81
N LYS A 106 -64.51 54.35 22.22
CA LYS A 106 -64.43 52.90 22.03
C LYS A 106 -64.30 52.54 20.55
N ASN A 107 -65.08 53.17 19.68
CA ASN A 107 -65.01 52.93 18.24
C ASN A 107 -63.65 53.36 17.70
N ASN A 108 -63.12 54.52 18.09
CA ASN A 108 -61.79 54.97 17.71
C ASN A 108 -60.69 53.98 18.13
N MET A 109 -60.72 53.52 19.38
CA MET A 109 -59.77 52.52 19.89
C MET A 109 -59.87 51.19 19.12
N LYS A 110 -61.08 50.77 18.76
CA LYS A 110 -61.30 49.57 17.93
C LYS A 110 -60.67 49.73 16.55
N TRP A 111 -60.90 50.86 15.87
CA TRP A 111 -60.30 51.15 14.56
C TRP A 111 -58.76 51.22 14.63
N ASP A 112 -58.22 51.78 15.71
CA ASP A 112 -56.78 51.84 15.93
C ASP A 112 -56.18 50.45 16.17
N LEU A 113 -56.86 49.59 16.93
CA LEU A 113 -56.44 48.21 17.16
C LEU A 113 -56.44 47.41 15.85
N GLU A 114 -57.52 47.50 15.06
CA GLU A 114 -57.61 46.85 13.75
C GLU A 114 -56.49 47.34 12.80
N ARG A 115 -56.18 48.64 12.82
CA ARG A 115 -55.07 49.21 12.05
C ARG A 115 -53.71 48.66 12.50
N LYS A 116 -53.48 48.56 13.81
CA LYS A 116 -52.23 48.03 14.37
C LYS A 116 -52.07 46.53 14.12
N GLU A 117 -53.17 45.77 14.17
CA GLU A 117 -53.17 44.34 13.87
C GLU A 117 -52.87 44.08 12.39
N ALA A 118 -53.48 44.86 11.48
CA ALA A 118 -53.14 44.82 10.06
C ALA A 118 -51.67 45.19 9.79
N GLN A 119 -51.13 46.19 10.49
CA GLN A 119 -49.70 46.54 10.41
C GLN A 119 -48.82 45.39 10.89
N LEU A 120 -49.14 44.78 12.03
CA LEU A 120 -48.37 43.66 12.58
C LEU A 120 -48.39 42.45 11.63
N GLN A 121 -49.55 42.11 11.07
CA GLN A 121 -49.68 41.03 10.11
C GLN A 121 -48.83 41.29 8.85
N ALA A 122 -48.85 42.53 8.33
CA ALA A 122 -48.00 42.91 7.21
C ALA A 122 -46.49 42.82 7.56
N HIS A 123 -46.10 43.15 8.78
CA HIS A 123 -44.72 42.98 9.26
C HIS A 123 -44.31 41.52 9.37
N VAL A 124 -45.17 40.65 9.91
CA VAL A 124 -44.91 39.20 10.00
C VAL A 124 -44.75 38.58 8.61
N GLU A 125 -45.61 38.95 7.66
CA GLU A 125 -45.49 38.48 6.28
C GLU A 125 -44.18 38.94 5.62
N LYS A 126 -43.78 40.21 5.83
CA LYS A 126 -42.50 40.73 5.35
C LYS A 126 -41.32 39.99 5.98
N PHE A 127 -41.37 39.75 7.30
CA PHE A 127 -40.34 39.02 8.01
C PHE A 127 -40.20 37.58 7.48
N ASN A 128 -41.30 36.86 7.33
CA ASN A 128 -41.30 35.49 6.80
C ASN A 128 -40.75 35.42 5.36
N LYS A 129 -41.11 36.39 4.51
CA LYS A 129 -40.56 36.51 3.15
C LYS A 129 -39.04 36.72 3.18
N GLU A 130 -38.56 37.56 4.08
CA GLU A 130 -37.13 37.84 4.23
C GLU A 130 -36.36 36.67 4.82
N GLU A 131 -36.93 35.98 5.81
CA GLU A 131 -36.37 34.76 6.38
C GLU A 131 -36.28 33.65 5.31
N HIS A 132 -37.30 33.53 4.45
CA HIS A 132 -37.26 32.59 3.32
C HIS A 132 -36.14 32.92 2.33
N LYS A 133 -35.94 34.20 1.98
CA LYS A 133 -34.80 34.62 1.15
C LYS A 133 -33.47 34.29 1.81
N ARG A 134 -33.30 34.57 3.11
CA ARG A 134 -32.09 34.25 3.86
C ARG A 134 -31.77 32.76 3.83
N LYS A 135 -32.78 31.90 4.05
CA LYS A 135 -32.61 30.43 3.97
C LYS A 135 -32.19 30.00 2.57
N LYS A 136 -32.78 30.57 1.52
CA LYS A 136 -32.40 30.28 0.13
C LYS A 136 -30.96 30.70 -0.19
N ILE A 137 -30.55 31.89 0.27
CA ILE A 137 -29.17 32.37 0.13
C ILE A 137 -28.20 31.44 0.87
N LYS A 138 -28.54 31.02 2.11
CA LYS A 138 -27.70 30.12 2.89
C LYS A 138 -27.44 28.80 2.16
N VAL A 139 -28.49 28.16 1.63
CA VAL A 139 -28.35 26.92 0.85
C VAL A 139 -27.48 27.15 -0.39
N GLY A 140 -27.66 28.28 -1.09
CA GLY A 140 -26.82 28.64 -2.24
C GLY A 140 -25.34 28.84 -1.89
N LEU A 141 -25.05 29.43 -0.74
CA LEU A 141 -23.68 29.58 -0.23
C LEU A 141 -23.07 28.23 0.15
N GLU A 142 -23.81 27.38 0.88
CA GLU A 142 -23.36 26.03 1.24
C GLU A 142 -23.07 25.18 -0.03
N GLN A 143 -23.86 25.33 -1.10
CA GLN A 143 -23.60 24.71 -2.39
C GLN A 143 -22.35 25.26 -3.08
N ALA A 144 -22.18 26.59 -3.09
CA ALA A 144 -21.00 27.23 -3.67
C ALA A 144 -19.71 26.83 -2.95
N ASP A 145 -19.73 26.76 -1.62
CA ASP A 145 -18.61 26.29 -0.80
C ASP A 145 -18.25 24.84 -1.15
N HIS A 146 -19.24 23.95 -1.27
CA HIS A 146 -19.00 22.58 -1.68
C HIS A 146 -18.40 22.47 -3.08
N CYS A 147 -18.87 23.28 -4.04
CA CYS A 147 -18.28 23.34 -5.38
C CYS A 147 -16.85 23.87 -5.36
N LEU A 148 -16.56 24.89 -4.53
CA LEU A 148 -15.22 25.45 -4.38
C LEU A 148 -14.26 24.42 -3.79
N ASP A 149 -14.68 23.65 -2.78
CA ASP A 149 -13.84 22.61 -2.19
C ASP A 149 -13.57 21.48 -3.19
N THR A 150 -14.59 21.07 -3.95
CA THR A 150 -14.42 20.11 -5.05
C THR A 150 -13.40 20.59 -6.09
N LEU A 151 -13.47 21.88 -6.49
CA LEU A 151 -12.52 22.47 -7.44
C LEU A 151 -11.11 22.55 -6.86
N LYS A 152 -10.95 22.86 -5.57
CA LYS A 152 -9.64 22.86 -4.91
C LYS A 152 -9.03 21.46 -4.90
N ASP A 153 -9.82 20.43 -4.64
CA ASP A 153 -9.35 19.04 -4.66
C ASP A 153 -8.95 18.60 -6.06
N GLN A 154 -9.75 18.95 -7.09
CA GLN A 154 -9.38 18.71 -8.48
C GLN A 154 -8.08 19.43 -8.88
N LEU A 155 -7.89 20.67 -8.44
CA LEU A 155 -6.67 21.44 -8.71
C LEU A 155 -5.45 20.80 -8.04
N ARG A 156 -5.58 20.35 -6.79
CA ARG A 156 -4.51 19.61 -6.09
C ARG A 156 -4.16 18.31 -6.81
N GLN A 157 -5.18 17.58 -7.27
CA GLN A 157 -4.99 16.33 -8.01
C GLN A 157 -4.27 16.59 -9.34
N ALA A 158 -4.73 17.56 -10.13
CA ALA A 158 -4.09 17.93 -11.40
C ALA A 158 -2.66 18.44 -11.19
N GLN A 159 -2.41 19.22 -10.14
CA GLN A 159 -1.06 19.69 -9.80
C GLN A 159 -0.14 18.52 -9.44
N LYS A 160 -0.65 17.53 -8.69
CA LYS A 160 0.10 16.32 -8.37
C LYS A 160 0.40 15.51 -9.63
N GLU A 161 -0.58 15.32 -10.52
CA GLU A 161 -0.37 14.64 -11.80
C GLU A 161 0.66 15.36 -12.67
N CYS A 162 0.67 16.70 -12.70
CA CYS A 162 1.71 17.46 -13.39
C CYS A 162 3.11 17.24 -12.79
N GLN A 163 3.22 17.16 -11.46
CA GLN A 163 4.49 16.88 -10.77
C GLN A 163 4.96 15.45 -11.01
N ASP A 164 4.05 14.48 -10.95
CA ASP A 164 4.36 13.06 -11.17
C ASP A 164 4.78 12.79 -12.63
N ASN A 165 4.27 13.56 -13.59
CA ASN A 165 4.61 13.44 -15.02
C ASN A 165 5.84 14.28 -15.44
N GLU A 166 6.31 15.23 -14.62
CA GLU A 166 7.51 16.02 -14.88
C GLU A 166 8.76 15.17 -15.21
N PRO A 167 9.09 14.07 -14.46
CA PRO A 167 10.23 13.23 -14.80
C PRO A 167 10.09 12.52 -16.15
N GLU A 168 8.89 12.12 -16.56
CA GLU A 168 8.66 11.49 -17.87
C GLU A 168 8.90 12.49 -19.01
N VAL A 169 8.40 13.72 -18.87
CA VAL A 169 8.64 14.80 -19.83
C VAL A 169 10.12 15.13 -19.94
N ASP A 170 10.84 15.16 -18.82
CA ASP A 170 12.29 15.38 -18.81
C ASP A 170 13.06 14.22 -19.43
N GLN A 171 12.64 12.97 -19.20
CA GLN A 171 13.20 11.79 -19.86
C GLN A 171 12.98 11.85 -21.38
N GLU A 172 11.77 12.19 -21.83
CA GLU A 172 11.48 12.35 -23.26
C GLU A 172 12.33 13.46 -23.89
N ARG A 173 12.51 14.58 -23.20
CA ARG A 173 13.38 15.68 -23.64
C ARG A 173 14.84 15.23 -23.77
N ARG A 174 15.35 14.45 -22.82
CA ARG A 174 16.71 13.86 -22.88
C ARG A 174 16.86 12.91 -24.07
N LEU A 175 15.90 12.02 -24.27
CA LEU A 175 15.90 11.07 -25.38
C LEU A 175 15.86 11.79 -26.74
N LYS A 176 15.02 12.82 -26.89
CA LYS A 176 14.99 13.67 -28.10
C LYS A 176 16.33 14.36 -28.35
N LYS A 177 17.02 14.83 -27.30
CA LYS A 177 18.35 15.43 -27.41
C LYS A 177 19.40 14.40 -27.85
N ILE A 178 19.38 13.20 -27.29
CA ILE A 178 20.28 12.10 -27.70
C ILE A 178 20.02 11.71 -29.15
N ALA A 179 18.75 11.55 -29.55
CA ALA A 179 18.38 11.17 -30.91
C ALA A 179 18.77 12.23 -31.94
N THR A 180 18.61 13.51 -31.62
CA THR A 180 19.06 14.62 -32.48
C THR A 180 20.58 14.70 -32.57
N GLU A 181 21.31 14.48 -31.47
CA GLU A 181 22.78 14.44 -31.50
C GLU A 181 23.30 13.21 -32.26
N ALA A 182 22.66 12.05 -32.10
CA ALA A 182 22.94 10.84 -32.87
C ALA A 182 22.65 11.03 -34.37
N SER A 183 21.59 11.77 -34.71
CA SER A 183 21.27 12.13 -36.10
C SER A 183 22.23 13.17 -36.69
N ARG A 184 22.95 13.91 -35.85
CA ARG A 184 24.02 14.84 -36.24
C ARG A 184 25.35 14.16 -36.48
N VAL A 185 25.51 12.89 -36.09
CA VAL A 185 26.68 12.10 -36.47
C VAL A 185 26.68 12.01 -38.00
N SER A 186 27.56 12.80 -38.62
CA SER A 186 27.70 12.87 -40.06
C SER A 186 27.93 11.47 -40.62
N PRO A 187 27.33 11.11 -41.78
CA PRO A 187 27.61 9.86 -42.47
C PRO A 187 29.11 9.54 -42.58
N MET A 188 29.96 10.57 -42.66
CA MET A 188 31.42 10.43 -42.65
C MET A 188 31.99 9.87 -41.34
N VAL A 189 31.48 10.32 -40.18
CA VAL A 189 31.93 9.81 -38.86
C VAL A 189 31.48 8.36 -38.68
N TRP A 190 30.29 8.01 -39.17
CA TRP A 190 29.83 6.63 -39.16
C TRP A 190 30.67 5.75 -40.09
N GLU A 191 30.99 6.23 -41.28
CA GLU A 191 31.84 5.51 -42.24
C GLU A 191 33.27 5.32 -41.73
N GLU A 192 33.84 6.32 -41.05
CA GLU A 192 35.13 6.23 -40.35
C GLU A 192 35.09 5.17 -39.26
N LYS A 193 34.05 5.19 -38.39
CA LYS A 193 33.89 4.15 -37.36
C LYS A 193 33.70 2.75 -37.95
N CYS A 194 32.94 2.62 -39.04
CA CYS A 194 32.83 1.34 -39.74
C CYS A 194 34.17 0.87 -40.31
N ARG A 195 35.03 1.79 -40.77
CA ARG A 195 36.38 1.48 -41.24
C ARG A 195 37.26 1.00 -40.09
N GLU A 196 37.29 1.72 -38.98
CA GLU A 196 38.02 1.29 -37.77
C GLU A 196 37.62 -0.12 -37.32
N VAL A 197 36.32 -0.44 -37.34
CA VAL A 197 35.84 -1.78 -36.96
C VAL A 197 36.30 -2.86 -37.96
N ARG A 198 36.37 -2.55 -39.26
CA ARG A 198 36.92 -3.48 -40.26
C ARG A 198 38.41 -3.70 -40.04
N ASP A 199 39.19 -2.64 -39.86
CA ASP A 199 40.64 -2.70 -39.65
C ASP A 199 40.97 -3.49 -38.36
N ALA A 200 40.18 -3.27 -37.30
CA ALA A 200 40.29 -4.03 -36.06
C ALA A 200 39.95 -5.52 -36.25
N ARG A 201 38.93 -5.84 -37.04
CA ARG A 201 38.56 -7.23 -37.36
C ARG A 201 39.66 -7.94 -38.17
N GLU A 202 40.25 -7.26 -39.14
CA GLU A 202 41.35 -7.79 -39.95
C GLU A 202 42.59 -8.04 -39.08
N SER A 203 42.94 -7.09 -38.22
CA SER A 203 44.02 -7.22 -37.25
C SER A 203 43.78 -8.40 -36.29
N ALA A 204 42.56 -8.55 -35.77
CA ALA A 204 42.21 -9.68 -34.90
C ALA A 204 42.32 -11.03 -35.62
N SER A 205 41.89 -11.09 -36.89
CA SER A 205 42.02 -12.29 -37.74
C SER A 205 43.49 -12.65 -37.97
N TYR A 206 44.34 -11.66 -38.26
CA TYR A 206 45.78 -11.84 -38.41
C TYR A 206 46.41 -12.44 -37.16
N TRP A 207 46.17 -11.85 -35.98
CA TRP A 207 46.73 -12.34 -34.72
C TRP A 207 46.21 -13.73 -34.34
N LYS A 208 44.94 -14.03 -34.64
CA LYS A 208 44.37 -15.37 -34.45
C LYS A 208 45.11 -16.41 -35.29
N ASN A 209 45.40 -16.11 -36.55
CA ASN A 209 46.14 -17.02 -37.43
C ASN A 209 47.59 -17.20 -36.98
N GLN A 210 48.25 -16.13 -36.52
CA GLN A 210 49.60 -16.20 -35.94
C GLN A 210 49.63 -17.09 -34.69
N LEU A 211 48.67 -16.93 -33.78
CA LEU A 211 48.57 -17.75 -32.58
C LEU A 211 48.36 -19.22 -32.92
N GLU A 212 47.54 -19.52 -33.92
CA GLU A 212 47.29 -20.89 -34.36
C GLU A 212 48.52 -21.53 -35.01
N SER A 213 49.27 -20.77 -35.82
CA SER A 213 50.57 -21.21 -36.35
C SER A 213 51.55 -21.56 -35.22
N LEU A 214 51.69 -20.69 -34.21
CA LEU A 214 52.57 -20.94 -33.07
C LEU A 214 52.15 -22.16 -32.25
N ARG A 215 50.84 -22.44 -32.15
CA ARG A 215 50.33 -23.67 -31.50
C ARG A 215 50.71 -24.92 -32.28
N GLN A 216 50.65 -24.88 -33.61
CA GLN A 216 51.09 -25.99 -34.45
C GLN A 216 52.59 -26.23 -34.29
N ASP A 217 53.41 -25.17 -34.33
CA ASP A 217 54.85 -25.29 -34.11
C ASP A 217 55.16 -25.86 -32.73
N ASN A 218 54.49 -25.37 -31.68
CA ASN A 218 54.65 -25.90 -30.33
C ASN A 218 54.29 -27.39 -30.26
N SER A 219 53.22 -27.82 -30.94
CA SER A 219 52.86 -29.24 -31.01
C SER A 219 53.93 -30.08 -31.72
N ILE A 220 54.65 -29.54 -32.70
CA ILE A 220 55.75 -30.24 -33.36
C ILE A 220 56.92 -30.37 -32.39
N TRP A 221 57.31 -29.28 -31.72
CA TRP A 221 58.39 -29.28 -30.73
C TRP A 221 58.14 -30.23 -29.56
N LEU A 222 56.90 -30.34 -29.08
CA LEU A 222 56.56 -31.29 -28.01
C LEU A 222 56.76 -32.74 -28.45
N LYS A 223 56.35 -33.09 -29.68
CA LYS A 223 56.59 -34.44 -30.23
C LYS A 223 58.09 -34.72 -30.38
N GLU A 224 58.86 -33.77 -30.89
CA GLU A 224 60.31 -33.91 -31.04
C GLU A 224 60.99 -34.11 -29.68
N ARG A 225 60.59 -33.33 -28.67
CA ARG A 225 61.08 -33.49 -27.29
C ARG A 225 60.78 -34.88 -26.75
N ASP A 226 59.56 -35.39 -26.97
CA ASP A 226 59.15 -36.69 -26.46
C ASP A 226 59.95 -37.83 -27.14
N TYR A 227 60.27 -37.71 -28.44
CA TYR A 227 61.19 -38.63 -29.13
C TYR A 227 62.60 -38.62 -28.52
N VAL A 228 63.16 -37.44 -28.25
CA VAL A 228 64.49 -37.32 -27.62
C VAL A 228 64.51 -37.94 -26.21
N ILE A 229 63.42 -37.79 -25.45
CA ILE A 229 63.28 -38.42 -24.13
C ILE A 229 63.26 -39.95 -24.26
N GLU A 230 62.54 -40.49 -25.24
CA GLU A 230 62.48 -41.94 -25.50
C GLU A 230 63.85 -42.51 -25.88
N ASP A 231 64.58 -41.83 -26.77
CA ASP A 231 65.94 -42.18 -27.15
C ASP A 231 66.90 -42.16 -25.95
N TYR A 232 66.81 -41.11 -25.12
CA TYR A 232 67.61 -41.01 -23.91
C TYR A 232 67.36 -42.17 -22.94
N GLU A 233 66.10 -42.53 -22.69
CA GLU A 233 65.76 -43.68 -21.85
C GLU A 233 66.22 -45.02 -22.45
N SER A 234 66.21 -45.15 -23.78
CA SER A 234 66.76 -46.30 -24.49
C SER A 234 68.28 -46.42 -24.30
N PHE A 235 69.02 -45.31 -24.45
CA PHE A 235 70.45 -45.28 -24.20
C PHE A 235 70.79 -45.59 -22.74
N LYS A 236 70.03 -45.02 -21.80
CA LYS A 236 70.19 -45.27 -20.37
C LYS A 236 70.04 -46.75 -20.02
N LYS A 237 68.99 -47.42 -20.53
CA LYS A 237 68.81 -48.88 -20.35
C LYS A 237 70.00 -49.68 -20.89
N THR A 238 70.53 -49.27 -22.04
CA THR A 238 71.71 -49.91 -22.63
C THR A 238 72.95 -49.74 -21.76
N ILE A 239 73.17 -48.53 -21.23
CA ILE A 239 74.27 -48.23 -20.31
C ILE A 239 74.14 -49.06 -19.04
N ASP A 240 72.95 -49.10 -18.43
CA ASP A 240 72.67 -49.87 -17.20
C ASP A 240 72.92 -51.37 -17.42
N PHE A 241 72.52 -51.91 -18.58
CA PHE A 241 72.80 -53.28 -18.99
C PHE A 241 74.32 -53.55 -19.07
N LEU A 242 75.06 -52.70 -19.78
CA LEU A 242 76.51 -52.84 -19.92
C LEU A 242 77.25 -52.69 -18.59
N GLN A 243 76.79 -51.80 -17.70
CA GLN A 243 77.33 -51.66 -16.35
C GLN A 243 77.09 -52.94 -15.54
N GLY A 244 75.89 -53.50 -15.60
CA GLY A 244 75.57 -54.77 -14.95
C GLY A 244 76.47 -55.92 -15.43
N ASP A 245 76.73 -56.01 -16.72
CA ASP A 245 77.63 -57.03 -17.26
C ASP A 245 79.10 -56.79 -16.88
N ARG A 246 79.58 -55.54 -16.94
CA ARG A 246 80.90 -55.16 -16.45
C ARG A 246 81.09 -55.57 -14.99
N ASP A 247 80.10 -55.32 -14.14
CA ASP A 247 80.18 -55.61 -12.71
C ASP A 247 80.18 -57.12 -12.45
N LYS A 248 79.43 -57.92 -13.22
CA LYS A 248 79.52 -59.40 -13.19
C LYS A 248 80.90 -59.90 -13.58
N PHE A 249 81.49 -59.36 -14.66
CA PHE A 249 82.84 -59.74 -15.09
C PHE A 249 83.88 -59.38 -14.03
N ARG A 250 83.76 -58.19 -13.44
CA ARG A 250 84.62 -57.75 -12.35
C ARG A 250 84.53 -58.68 -11.14
N ALA A 251 83.31 -59.04 -10.71
CA ALA A 251 83.12 -59.98 -9.61
C ALA A 251 83.71 -61.37 -9.89
N LYS A 252 83.58 -61.88 -11.12
CA LYS A 252 84.22 -63.15 -11.53
C LYS A 252 85.75 -63.05 -11.48
N LEU A 253 86.31 -61.95 -11.97
CA LEU A 253 87.75 -61.70 -11.94
C LEU A 253 88.25 -61.56 -10.50
N ASP A 254 87.55 -60.81 -9.64
CA ASP A 254 87.88 -60.68 -8.22
C ASP A 254 87.85 -62.05 -7.51
N GLY A 255 86.88 -62.90 -7.84
CA GLY A 255 86.82 -64.29 -7.36
C GLY A 255 88.00 -65.15 -7.82
N LEU A 256 88.37 -65.05 -9.11
CA LEU A 256 89.54 -65.74 -9.66
C LEU A 256 90.84 -65.26 -9.01
N VAL A 257 91.00 -63.95 -8.86
CA VAL A 257 92.14 -63.33 -8.16
C VAL A 257 92.19 -63.81 -6.71
N GLY A 258 91.05 -63.87 -6.02
CA GLY A 258 90.95 -64.42 -4.66
C GLY A 258 91.39 -65.87 -4.58
N PHE A 259 90.93 -66.72 -5.51
CA PHE A 259 91.34 -68.11 -5.63
C PHE A 259 92.85 -68.25 -5.88
N CYS A 260 93.40 -67.51 -6.86
CA CYS A 260 94.83 -67.53 -7.16
C CYS A 260 95.67 -67.09 -5.96
N ASN A 261 95.27 -66.02 -5.27
CA ASN A 261 95.95 -65.54 -4.06
C ASN A 261 95.91 -66.58 -2.93
N TRP A 262 94.77 -67.24 -2.73
CA TRP A 262 94.65 -68.34 -1.77
C TRP A 262 95.53 -69.53 -2.16
N ALA A 263 95.51 -69.95 -3.43
CA ALA A 263 96.30 -71.07 -3.92
C ALA A 263 97.81 -70.79 -3.78
N ALA A 264 98.26 -69.57 -4.08
CA ALA A 264 99.65 -69.18 -3.94
C ALA A 264 100.13 -69.13 -2.47
N LYS A 265 99.26 -68.72 -1.54
CA LYS A 265 99.62 -68.56 -0.12
C LYS A 265 99.40 -69.83 0.70
N GLU A 266 98.24 -70.46 0.55
CA GLU A 266 97.76 -71.51 1.45
C GLU A 266 98.10 -72.93 0.97
N PHE A 267 98.09 -73.15 -0.35
CA PHE A 267 98.32 -74.48 -0.90
C PHE A 267 99.74 -75.02 -0.68
N PRO A 268 100.83 -74.23 -0.76
CA PRO A 268 102.19 -74.74 -0.58
C PRO A 268 102.44 -75.34 0.80
N TRP A 269 101.95 -74.71 1.87
CA TRP A 269 102.17 -75.22 3.22
C TRP A 269 101.25 -76.42 3.50
N ARG A 270 99.98 -76.40 3.09
CA ARG A 270 99.09 -77.57 3.21
C ARG A 270 99.63 -78.79 2.48
N LEU A 271 100.22 -78.57 1.30
CA LEU A 271 100.84 -79.64 0.54
C LEU A 271 102.12 -80.14 1.20
N ARG A 272 102.91 -79.26 1.82
CA ARG A 272 104.07 -79.65 2.63
C ARG A 272 103.65 -80.51 3.82
N ASP A 273 102.66 -80.09 4.59
CA ASP A 273 102.11 -80.85 5.71
C ASP A 273 101.64 -82.24 5.25
N ALA A 274 100.88 -82.29 4.16
CA ALA A 274 100.43 -83.56 3.58
C ALA A 274 101.60 -84.46 3.12
N VAL A 275 102.68 -83.89 2.59
CA VAL A 275 103.89 -84.65 2.23
C VAL A 275 104.61 -85.18 3.46
N GLU A 276 104.69 -84.41 4.53
CA GLU A 276 105.36 -84.80 5.78
C GLU A 276 104.59 -85.89 6.54
N GLU A 277 103.26 -85.93 6.41
CA GLU A 277 102.41 -86.97 7.01
C GLU A 277 102.36 -88.29 6.22
N LEU A 278 102.83 -88.31 4.97
CA LEU A 278 102.85 -89.51 4.12
C LEU A 278 103.91 -90.51 4.61
N LYS A 279 103.45 -91.66 5.12
CA LYS A 279 104.30 -92.82 5.41
C LYS A 279 104.41 -93.70 4.17
N GLU A 280 105.62 -93.82 3.62
CA GLU A 280 105.88 -94.50 2.35
C GLU A 280 105.40 -95.96 2.34
N ASP A 281 105.46 -96.64 3.49
CA ASP A 281 105.14 -98.08 3.58
C ASP A 281 103.65 -98.38 3.72
N SER A 282 102.83 -97.40 4.12
CA SER A 282 101.41 -97.60 4.44
C SER A 282 100.45 -96.81 3.56
N THR A 283 100.96 -95.89 2.76
CA THR A 283 100.12 -95.03 1.92
C THR A 283 99.96 -95.64 0.53
N PRO A 284 98.73 -95.81 0.02
CA PRO A 284 98.51 -96.26 -1.35
C PRO A 284 99.31 -95.43 -2.37
N PRO A 285 100.02 -96.06 -3.32
CA PRO A 285 100.83 -95.35 -4.33
C PRO A 285 100.06 -94.31 -5.14
N ALA A 286 98.75 -94.50 -5.33
CA ALA A 286 97.88 -93.53 -6.00
C ALA A 286 97.83 -92.17 -5.26
N ILE A 287 97.85 -92.20 -3.92
CA ILE A 287 97.83 -90.98 -3.09
C ILE A 287 99.18 -90.28 -3.16
N ILE A 288 100.29 -91.02 -3.08
CA ILE A 288 101.65 -90.47 -3.22
C ILE A 288 101.82 -89.79 -4.59
N ASN A 289 101.42 -90.47 -5.66
CA ASN A 289 101.48 -89.92 -7.02
C ASN A 289 100.62 -88.68 -7.19
N PHE A 290 99.44 -88.64 -6.56
CA PHE A 290 98.58 -87.46 -6.58
C PHE A 290 99.23 -86.26 -5.86
N VAL A 291 99.81 -86.47 -4.69
CA VAL A 291 100.49 -85.39 -3.94
C VAL A 291 101.71 -84.86 -4.69
N LEU A 292 102.51 -85.74 -5.32
CA LEU A 292 103.64 -85.31 -6.17
C LEU A 292 103.17 -84.58 -7.43
N LEU A 293 102.06 -85.00 -8.04
CA LEU A 293 101.44 -84.28 -9.16
C LEU A 293 101.00 -82.87 -8.74
N CYS A 294 100.35 -82.74 -7.58
CA CYS A 294 99.97 -81.44 -7.01
C CYS A 294 101.20 -80.55 -6.78
N LYS A 295 102.32 -81.11 -6.30
CA LYS A 295 103.57 -80.37 -6.10
C LYS A 295 104.15 -79.85 -7.41
N GLY A 296 104.14 -80.69 -8.46
CA GLY A 296 104.57 -80.30 -9.79
C GLY A 296 103.66 -79.26 -10.45
N LEU A 297 102.34 -79.36 -10.26
CA LEU A 297 101.38 -78.36 -10.74
C LEU A 297 101.56 -77.01 -10.03
N LEU A 298 101.75 -77.02 -8.70
CA LEU A 298 101.98 -75.80 -7.93
C LEU A 298 103.27 -75.08 -8.32
N LYS A 299 104.34 -75.85 -8.57
CA LYS A 299 105.60 -75.28 -9.05
C LYS A 299 105.42 -74.55 -10.38
N ARG A 300 104.78 -75.20 -11.36
CA ARG A 300 104.47 -74.58 -12.67
C ARG A 300 103.58 -73.36 -12.53
N PHE A 301 102.55 -73.44 -11.70
CA PHE A 301 101.65 -72.32 -11.44
C PHE A 301 102.39 -71.09 -10.88
N ASN A 302 103.31 -71.28 -9.94
CA ASN A 302 104.11 -70.19 -9.39
C ASN A 302 105.08 -69.60 -10.43
N GLU A 303 105.71 -70.43 -11.25
CA GLU A 303 106.58 -69.99 -12.35
C GLU A 303 105.80 -69.15 -13.37
N GLU A 304 104.60 -69.59 -13.76
CA GLU A 304 103.72 -68.83 -14.66
C GLU A 304 103.26 -67.51 -14.03
N LEU A 305 102.98 -67.47 -12.72
CA LEU A 305 102.65 -66.23 -12.01
C LEU A 305 103.81 -65.25 -11.99
N GLU A 306 105.04 -65.72 -11.74
CA GLU A 306 106.23 -64.88 -11.77
C GLU A 306 106.49 -64.32 -13.18
N GLU A 307 106.31 -65.14 -14.22
CA GLU A 307 106.43 -64.68 -15.61
C GLU A 307 105.38 -63.61 -15.95
N LEU A 308 104.13 -63.80 -15.51
CA LEU A 308 103.07 -62.82 -15.70
C LEU A 308 103.34 -61.52 -14.94
N GLN A 309 103.91 -61.59 -13.74
CA GLN A 309 104.34 -60.41 -12.99
C GLN A 309 105.49 -59.67 -13.68
N ALA A 310 106.46 -60.41 -14.23
CA ALA A 310 107.58 -59.83 -14.98
C ALA A 310 107.14 -59.16 -16.29
N ARG A 311 106.06 -59.63 -16.91
CA ARG A 311 105.46 -59.05 -18.12
C ARG A 311 104.55 -57.86 -17.85
N LYS A 312 104.29 -57.51 -16.58
CA LYS A 312 103.43 -56.38 -16.26
C LYS A 312 104.11 -55.10 -16.76
N PRO A 313 103.51 -54.35 -17.70
CA PRO A 313 104.08 -53.09 -18.14
C PRO A 313 104.16 -52.13 -16.95
N ALA A 314 105.29 -51.43 -16.83
CA ALA A 314 105.42 -50.34 -15.87
C ALA A 314 104.38 -49.27 -16.23
N VAL A 315 103.31 -49.21 -15.44
CA VAL A 315 102.28 -48.17 -15.55
C VAL A 315 102.80 -46.89 -14.92
#